data_AF-A0A6A4GJ02-F1
#
_entry.id   AF-A0A6A4GJ02-F1
#
_cell.length_a   1.000
_cell.length_b   1.000
_cell.length_c   1.000
_cell.angle_alpha   90.00
_cell.angle_beta   90.00
_cell.angle_gamma   90.00
#
_symmetry.space_group_name_H-M   'P 1'
#
loop_
_entity.id
_entity.type
_entity.pdbx_description
1 polymer ?
#
loop_
_entity_poly.entity_id
_entity_poly.type
_entity_poly.pdbx_seq_one_letter_code
_entity_poly.pdbx_strand_id
1 'polypeptide(L)'
;MSGIVSGHYTIANGTSIAGRNRIEDKSLRPKRICCPAEEGLALTSVFQTTTWEIESLGNGRYKIKCGGAPTGVYDSHLCAFLLIDEAEGGKAEEWTITKERGLDGNEGYTIQSASGQAGWVARGDGEDHQVAILPLIVAKTYPPMFPLNELWNIQPIKSEGIVEGTFGALGL
;
A
#
# COMPACT_ATOMS: atom_id res chain seq x y z
N MET A 1 4.15 21.81 2.86
CA MET A 1 4.48 20.38 3.01
C MET A 1 4.26 19.72 1.66
N SER A 2 5.24 18.99 1.14
CA SER A 2 5.08 18.22 -0.10
C SER A 2 4.37 16.92 0.24
N GLY A 3 3.11 16.77 -0.18
CA GLY A 3 2.41 15.48 -0.13
C GLY A 3 2.98 14.47 -1.14
N ILE A 4 2.48 13.24 -1.10
CA ILE A 4 2.71 12.27 -2.20
C ILE A 4 2.04 12.82 -3.47
N VAL A 5 2.74 12.73 -4.60
CA VAL A 5 2.23 13.12 -5.92
C VAL A 5 1.40 11.96 -6.49
N SER A 6 0.41 12.25 -7.33
CA SER A 6 -0.33 11.16 -7.99
C SER A 6 0.60 10.34 -8.90
N GLY A 7 0.49 9.01 -8.88
CA GLY A 7 1.34 8.14 -9.68
C GLY A 7 1.34 6.68 -9.26
N HIS A 8 2.34 5.94 -9.76
CA HIS A 8 2.53 4.52 -9.50
C HIS A 8 3.65 4.28 -8.49
N TYR A 9 3.38 3.42 -7.50
CA TYR A 9 4.24 3.23 -6.34
C TYR A 9 4.39 1.75 -5.98
N THR A 10 5.47 1.45 -5.27
CA THR A 10 5.55 0.31 -4.35
C THR A 10 5.24 0.80 -2.94
N ILE A 11 4.57 -0.04 -2.16
CA ILE A 11 4.30 0.18 -0.74
C ILE A 11 4.83 -1.04 0.02
N ALA A 12 5.69 -0.80 1.01
CA ALA A 12 6.34 -1.86 1.78
C ALA A 12 6.37 -1.56 3.28
N ASN A 13 6.35 -2.60 4.11
CA ASN A 13 6.67 -2.54 5.53
C ASN A 13 8.00 -3.26 5.77
N GLY A 14 9.04 -2.53 6.17
CA GLY A 14 10.41 -3.05 6.16
C GLY A 14 10.82 -3.53 4.77
N THR A 15 11.23 -4.79 4.65
CA THR A 15 11.58 -5.43 3.37
C THR A 15 10.40 -6.12 2.68
N SER A 16 9.22 -6.10 3.30
CA SER A 16 8.03 -6.83 2.84
C SER A 16 7.12 -5.94 2.01
N ILE A 17 6.80 -6.36 0.78
CA ILE A 17 5.93 -5.59 -0.12
C ILE A 17 4.47 -5.90 0.19
N ALA A 18 3.66 -4.85 0.37
CA ALA A 18 2.22 -4.99 0.48
C ALA A 18 1.57 -5.15 -0.89
N GLY A 19 0.57 -6.01 -0.99
CA GLY A 19 -0.17 -6.17 -2.25
C GLY A 19 -1.24 -7.25 -2.20
N ARG A 20 -1.73 -7.58 -3.38
CA ARG A 20 -2.68 -8.68 -3.59
C ARG A 20 -1.94 -9.96 -3.94
N ASN A 21 -2.54 -11.10 -3.62
CA ASN A 21 -2.02 -12.39 -4.03
C ASN A 21 -2.09 -12.54 -5.55
N ARG A 22 -1.10 -13.19 -6.19
CA ARG A 22 -1.13 -13.49 -7.62
C ARG A 22 -2.26 -14.43 -8.01
N ILE A 23 -2.63 -15.34 -7.11
CA ILE A 23 -3.69 -16.32 -7.31
C ILE A 23 -4.83 -15.95 -6.38
N GLU A 24 -5.92 -15.47 -6.98
CA GLU A 24 -7.16 -15.15 -6.29
C GLU A 24 -8.30 -15.93 -6.94
N ASP A 25 -9.35 -16.17 -6.18
CA ASP A 25 -10.60 -16.69 -6.73
C ASP A 25 -11.23 -15.67 -7.71
N LYS A 26 -12.09 -16.14 -8.61
CA LYS A 26 -12.73 -15.30 -9.63
C LYS A 26 -13.98 -14.55 -9.15
N SER A 27 -14.32 -14.60 -7.86
CA SER A 27 -15.44 -13.83 -7.34
C SER A 27 -15.12 -12.34 -7.32
N LEU A 28 -16.19 -11.53 -7.28
CA LEU A 28 -16.11 -10.08 -7.14
C LEU A 28 -16.05 -9.61 -5.68
N ARG A 29 -15.86 -10.55 -4.73
CA ARG A 29 -15.70 -10.23 -3.32
C ARG A 29 -14.46 -9.36 -3.09
N PRO A 30 -14.44 -8.55 -2.02
CA PRO A 30 -13.25 -7.79 -1.65
C PRO A 30 -12.00 -8.69 -1.58
N LYS A 31 -10.91 -8.23 -2.20
CA LYS A 31 -9.65 -8.97 -2.27
C LYS A 31 -8.72 -8.51 -1.16
N ARG A 32 -8.14 -9.46 -0.44
CA ARG A 32 -7.26 -9.18 0.70
C ARG A 32 -6.00 -8.44 0.24
N ILE A 33 -5.55 -7.46 1.04
CA ILE A 33 -4.22 -6.89 0.93
C ILE A 33 -3.34 -7.51 2.01
N CYS A 34 -2.28 -8.19 1.60
CA CYS A 34 -1.35 -8.87 2.50
C CYS A 34 0.04 -8.20 2.47
N CYS A 35 0.77 -8.32 3.56
CA CYS A 35 2.16 -7.89 3.69
C CYS A 35 2.92 -8.96 4.51
N PRO A 36 3.42 -10.03 3.86
CA PRO A 36 4.03 -11.17 4.54
C PRO A 36 5.36 -10.77 5.18
N ALA A 37 5.57 -11.11 6.46
CA ALA A 37 6.68 -10.60 7.26
C ALA A 37 8.03 -11.29 7.05
N GLU A 38 8.12 -12.37 6.26
CA GLU A 38 9.36 -13.17 6.17
C GLU A 38 10.28 -12.84 4.98
N GLU A 39 11.52 -12.46 5.33
CA GLU A 39 12.67 -12.54 4.43
C GLU A 39 12.94 -14.00 4.06
N GLY A 40 12.65 -14.34 2.80
CA GLY A 40 12.78 -15.70 2.27
C GLY A 40 11.64 -16.09 1.33
N LEU A 41 10.44 -15.56 1.56
CA LEU A 41 9.35 -15.49 0.56
C LEU A 41 9.45 -14.22 -0.30
N ALA A 42 10.34 -13.31 0.09
CA ALA A 42 10.55 -11.96 -0.43
C ALA A 42 10.78 -11.85 -1.95
N LEU A 43 11.04 -12.92 -2.70
CA LEU A 43 11.22 -12.86 -4.16
C LEU A 43 10.71 -14.09 -4.91
N THR A 44 9.97 -15.00 -4.28
CA THR A 44 9.36 -16.11 -5.01
C THR A 44 8.05 -15.64 -5.65
N SER A 45 8.11 -14.87 -6.74
CA SER A 45 7.13 -14.75 -7.86
C SER A 45 5.59 -14.77 -7.63
N VAL A 46 5.09 -14.73 -6.40
CA VAL A 46 3.67 -14.97 -6.02
C VAL A 46 2.98 -13.68 -5.61
N PHE A 47 3.72 -12.61 -5.33
CA PHE A 47 3.20 -11.26 -5.46
C PHE A 47 3.69 -10.77 -6.82
N GLN A 48 2.77 -10.45 -7.75
CA GLN A 48 3.18 -9.59 -8.85
C GLN A 48 3.80 -8.34 -8.23
N THR A 49 4.69 -7.67 -8.97
CA THR A 49 4.96 -6.24 -8.82
C THR A 49 3.62 -5.52 -8.73
N THR A 50 3.05 -5.47 -7.54
CA THR A 50 1.69 -5.03 -7.32
C THR A 50 1.79 -3.54 -7.34
N THR A 51 1.53 -2.99 -8.52
CA THR A 51 1.56 -1.57 -8.73
C THR A 51 0.44 -0.96 -7.91
N TRP A 52 0.83 -0.10 -6.97
CA TRP A 52 -0.08 0.77 -6.28
C TRP A 52 -0.28 2.02 -7.11
N GLU A 53 -1.53 2.46 -7.26
CA GLU A 53 -1.84 3.77 -7.84
C GLU A 53 -2.32 4.66 -6.70
N ILE A 54 -1.61 5.76 -6.48
CA ILE A 54 -1.98 6.79 -5.51
C ILE A 54 -2.48 7.99 -6.30
N GLU A 55 -3.72 8.40 -6.04
CA GLU A 55 -4.37 9.53 -6.69
C GLU A 55 -4.67 10.60 -5.63
N SER A 56 -4.01 11.75 -5.72
CA SER A 56 -4.29 12.90 -4.86
C SER A 56 -5.65 13.52 -5.21
N LEU A 57 -6.52 13.64 -4.22
CA LEU A 57 -7.84 14.27 -4.33
C LEU A 57 -7.80 15.76 -3.94
N GLY A 58 -6.62 16.28 -3.58
CA GLY A 58 -6.46 17.56 -2.91
C GLY A 58 -6.72 17.49 -1.40
N ASN A 59 -6.35 18.56 -0.68
CA ASN A 59 -6.51 18.69 0.76
C ASN A 59 -5.83 17.58 1.60
N GLY A 60 -4.76 16.97 1.07
CA GLY A 60 -4.03 15.90 1.76
C GLY A 60 -4.73 14.53 1.77
N ARG A 61 -5.78 14.36 0.96
CA ARG A 61 -6.51 13.11 0.82
C ARG A 61 -6.15 12.37 -0.48
N TYR A 62 -6.24 11.06 -0.43
CA TYR A 62 -5.80 10.16 -1.48
C TYR A 62 -6.81 9.04 -1.72
N LYS A 63 -7.02 8.67 -2.99
CA LYS A 63 -7.46 7.32 -3.33
C LYS A 63 -6.24 6.45 -3.54
N ILE A 64 -6.23 5.29 -2.91
CA ILE A 64 -5.16 4.31 -3.07
C ILE A 64 -5.79 3.09 -3.74
N LYS A 65 -5.20 2.63 -4.86
CA LYS A 65 -5.69 1.47 -5.61
C LYS A 65 -4.60 0.40 -5.67
N CYS A 66 -5.01 -0.86 -5.60
CA CYS A 66 -4.13 -2.02 -5.67
C CYS A 66 -4.57 -2.92 -6.83
N GLY A 67 -3.76 -3.01 -7.88
CA GLY A 67 -4.15 -3.71 -9.11
C GLY A 67 -5.41 -3.12 -9.76
N GLY A 68 -5.51 -1.78 -9.77
CA GLY A 68 -6.60 -1.01 -10.36
C GLY A 68 -7.86 -0.87 -9.50
N ALA A 69 -8.02 -1.66 -8.43
CA ALA A 69 -9.18 -1.60 -7.55
C ALA A 69 -8.93 -0.69 -6.33
N PRO A 70 -9.87 0.21 -5.97
CA PRO A 70 -9.71 1.07 -4.80
C PRO A 70 -9.67 0.26 -3.51
N THR A 71 -8.86 0.70 -2.55
CA THR A 71 -8.79 0.07 -1.24
C THR A 71 -9.74 0.69 -0.23
N GLY A 72 -10.10 -0.09 0.77
CA GLY A 72 -11.00 0.30 1.84
C GLY A 72 -10.98 -0.70 2.98
N VAL A 73 -11.98 -0.61 3.85
CA VAL A 73 -12.07 -1.42 5.06
C VAL A 73 -13.18 -2.45 4.93
N TYR A 74 -12.85 -3.70 5.24
CA TYR A 74 -13.81 -4.79 5.40
C TYR A 74 -13.39 -5.66 6.58
N ASP A 75 -14.29 -5.83 7.55
CA ASP A 75 -14.05 -6.61 8.77
C ASP A 75 -12.73 -6.25 9.49
N SER A 76 -12.45 -4.96 9.67
CA SER A 76 -11.22 -4.43 10.27
C SER A 76 -9.91 -4.76 9.52
N HIS A 77 -10.02 -5.15 8.24
CA HIS A 77 -8.87 -5.41 7.39
C HIS A 77 -8.90 -4.57 6.12
N LEU A 78 -7.71 -4.36 5.56
CA LEU A 78 -7.54 -3.69 4.28
C LEU A 78 -7.87 -4.65 3.14
N CYS A 79 -8.77 -4.19 2.27
CA CYS A 79 -9.19 -4.92 1.08
C CYS A 79 -9.19 -4.01 -0.15
N ALA A 80 -9.00 -4.59 -1.33
CA ALA A 80 -9.29 -3.99 -2.63
C ALA A 80 -10.71 -4.37 -3.09
N PHE A 81 -11.51 -3.37 -3.43
CA PHE A 81 -12.92 -3.53 -3.80
C PHE A 81 -13.07 -3.62 -5.32
N LEU A 82 -13.43 -4.80 -5.82
CA LEU A 82 -13.66 -5.01 -7.26
C LEU A 82 -15.02 -4.47 -7.72
N LEU A 83 -15.97 -4.37 -6.79
CA LEU A 83 -17.25 -3.69 -6.96
C LEU A 83 -17.33 -2.52 -5.98
N ILE A 84 -17.86 -1.40 -6.45
CA ILE A 84 -18.03 -0.17 -5.64
C ILE A 84 -19.35 -0.23 -4.85
N ASP A 85 -20.26 -1.15 -5.19
CA ASP A 85 -21.54 -1.28 -4.51
C ASP A 85 -21.38 -1.75 -3.06
N GLU A 86 -21.94 -0.97 -2.14
CA GLU A 86 -21.87 -1.11 -0.68
C GLU A 86 -22.63 -2.35 -0.14
N ALA A 87 -23.18 -3.20 -1.02
CA ALA A 87 -24.12 -4.27 -0.67
C ALA A 87 -23.52 -5.36 0.23
N GLU A 88 -22.20 -5.52 0.25
CA GLU A 88 -21.50 -6.47 1.14
C GLU A 88 -20.89 -5.81 2.40
N GLY A 89 -21.21 -4.53 2.71
CA GLY A 89 -20.84 -3.91 3.98
C GLY A 89 -19.39 -3.39 4.09
N GLY A 90 -18.62 -3.45 3.01
CA GLY A 90 -17.33 -2.76 2.89
C GLY A 90 -17.40 -1.61 1.90
N LYS A 91 -16.55 -0.60 2.07
CA LYS A 91 -16.53 0.61 1.24
C LYS A 91 -15.09 1.02 0.92
N ALA A 92 -14.86 1.42 -0.34
CA ALA A 92 -13.63 2.10 -0.73
C ALA A 92 -13.44 3.38 0.10
N GLU A 93 -12.23 3.60 0.60
CA GLU A 93 -11.93 4.68 1.54
C GLU A 93 -11.00 5.72 0.92
N GLU A 94 -11.14 6.97 1.37
CA GLU A 94 -10.14 8.01 1.18
C GLU A 94 -9.13 7.93 2.32
N TRP A 95 -7.86 8.07 1.98
CA TRP A 95 -6.75 7.93 2.92
C TRP A 95 -6.00 9.25 3.08
N THR A 96 -5.40 9.47 4.24
CA THR A 96 -4.36 10.47 4.47
C THR A 96 -3.01 9.76 4.55
N ILE A 97 -2.00 10.36 3.95
CA ILE A 97 -0.62 9.85 3.96
C ILE A 97 0.26 10.91 4.61
N THR A 98 0.84 10.58 5.77
CA THR A 98 1.66 11.52 6.54
C THR A 98 3.05 10.95 6.73
N LYS A 99 4.08 11.77 6.51
CA LYS A 99 5.46 11.39 6.75
C LYS A 99 5.75 11.49 8.25
N GLU A 100 6.19 10.40 8.86
CA GLU A 100 6.35 10.25 10.30
C GLU A 100 7.69 9.59 10.64
N ARG A 101 8.08 9.67 11.92
CA ARG A 101 9.29 9.03 12.44
C ARG A 101 8.95 7.74 13.20
N GLY A 102 9.76 6.70 13.00
CA GLY A 102 9.67 5.42 13.69
C GLY A 102 10.44 5.36 15.00
N LEU A 103 10.12 4.36 15.81
CA LEU A 103 10.81 4.03 17.06
C LEU A 103 12.30 3.70 16.88
N ASP A 104 12.68 3.25 15.69
CA ASP A 104 14.08 3.01 15.29
C ASP A 104 14.80 4.29 14.81
N GLY A 105 14.10 5.43 14.78
CA GLY A 105 14.60 6.70 14.28
C GLY A 105 14.50 6.89 12.77
N ASN A 106 14.12 5.86 12.01
CA ASN A 106 13.92 5.96 10.57
C ASN A 106 12.61 6.69 10.23
N GLU A 107 12.53 7.25 9.03
CA GLU A 107 11.30 7.90 8.55
C GLU A 107 10.49 6.95 7.68
N GLY A 108 9.17 7.06 7.77
CA GLY A 108 8.22 6.31 6.95
C GLY A 108 6.93 7.09 6.78
N TYR A 109 5.91 6.42 6.24
CA TYR A 109 4.58 7.00 6.08
C TYR A 109 3.55 6.25 6.91
N THR A 110 2.72 6.96 7.65
CA THR A 110 1.45 6.41 8.11
C THR A 110 0.42 6.56 7.00
N ILE A 111 -0.47 5.57 6.89
CA ILE A 111 -1.62 5.60 5.97
C ILE A 111 -2.87 5.44 6.83
N GLN A 112 -3.65 6.51 6.95
CA GLN A 112 -4.81 6.58 7.84
C GLN A 112 -6.10 6.81 7.04
N SER A 113 -7.21 6.29 7.55
CA SER A 113 -8.55 6.71 7.14
C SER A 113 -8.67 8.23 7.11
N ALA A 114 -9.46 8.79 6.21
CA ALA A 114 -9.68 10.24 6.16
C ALA A 114 -10.30 10.80 7.46
N SER A 115 -10.97 9.97 8.26
CA SER A 115 -11.45 10.34 9.60
C SER A 115 -10.34 10.42 10.65
N GLY A 116 -9.18 9.85 10.37
CA GLY A 116 -8.03 9.74 11.28
C GLY A 116 -8.18 8.71 12.39
N GLN A 117 -9.27 7.92 12.41
CA GLN A 117 -9.58 7.01 13.52
C GLN A 117 -8.78 5.70 13.50
N ALA A 118 -8.40 5.25 12.30
CA ALA A 118 -7.63 4.03 12.09
C ALA A 118 -6.69 4.17 10.90
N GLY A 119 -5.66 3.32 10.85
CA GLY A 119 -4.70 3.26 9.76
C GLY A 119 -4.19 1.86 9.51
N TRP A 120 -3.31 1.75 8.52
CA TRP A 120 -2.77 0.48 8.05
C TRP A 120 -1.70 -0.05 9.00
N VAL A 121 -1.90 -1.26 9.49
CA VAL A 121 -0.99 -1.95 10.40
C VAL A 121 -0.58 -3.29 9.80
N ALA A 122 0.71 -3.45 9.52
CA ALA A 122 1.28 -4.74 9.16
C ALA A 122 1.20 -5.70 10.36
N ARG A 123 0.74 -6.92 10.11
CA ARG A 123 0.66 -7.99 11.11
C ARG A 123 1.68 -9.06 10.77
N GLY A 124 2.63 -9.27 11.68
CA GLY A 124 3.67 -10.28 11.54
C GLY A 124 3.25 -11.65 12.07
N ASP A 125 2.13 -11.73 12.80
CA ASP A 125 1.65 -12.92 13.48
C ASP A 125 0.37 -13.48 12.83
N GLY A 126 0.45 -14.68 12.25
CA GLY A 126 -0.68 -15.43 11.70
C GLY A 126 -0.53 -15.81 10.23
N GLU A 127 -1.24 -16.87 9.80
CA GLU A 127 -1.14 -17.45 8.45
C GLU A 127 -1.63 -16.50 7.33
N ASP A 128 -2.46 -15.50 7.67
CA ASP A 128 -3.14 -14.67 6.67
C ASP A 128 -2.36 -13.43 6.23
N HIS A 129 -1.40 -12.94 7.06
CA HIS A 129 -0.57 -11.75 6.81
C HIS A 129 -1.32 -10.52 6.26
N GLN A 130 -2.63 -10.45 6.50
CA GLN A 130 -3.49 -9.40 5.95
C GLN A 130 -3.23 -8.11 6.71
N VAL A 131 -3.13 -7.00 5.98
CA VAL A 131 -2.96 -5.67 6.58
C VAL A 131 -4.22 -5.34 7.37
N ALA A 132 -4.04 -5.07 8.66
CA ALA A 132 -5.13 -4.71 9.56
C ALA A 132 -5.41 -3.20 9.49
N ILE A 133 -6.64 -2.82 9.83
CA ILE A 133 -7.07 -1.43 9.96
C ILE A 133 -7.42 -1.17 11.42
N LEU A 134 -6.55 -0.43 12.10
CA LEU A 134 -6.60 -0.26 13.56
C LEU A 134 -6.22 1.16 13.95
N PRO A 135 -6.65 1.63 15.14
CA PRO A 135 -6.11 2.86 15.71
C PRO A 135 -4.58 2.78 15.79
N LEU A 136 -3.90 3.76 15.21
CA LEU A 136 -2.44 3.84 15.27
C LEU A 136 -2.01 4.18 16.70
N ILE A 137 -0.94 3.52 17.17
CA ILE A 137 -0.35 3.83 18.46
C ILE A 137 0.93 4.64 18.29
N VAL A 138 1.14 5.58 19.20
CA VAL A 138 2.28 6.49 19.12
C VAL A 138 2.97 6.58 20.48
N ALA A 139 4.30 6.55 20.47
CA ALA A 139 5.09 6.73 21.67
C ALA A 139 4.97 8.17 22.20
N LYS A 140 4.94 8.31 23.53
CA LYS A 140 4.91 9.61 24.22
C LYS A 140 6.30 10.26 24.23
N THR A 141 6.84 10.51 23.05
CA THR A 141 8.14 11.16 22.81
C THR A 141 7.95 12.49 22.07
N TYR A 142 9.00 13.31 22.01
CA TYR A 142 9.03 14.51 21.19
C TYR A 142 10.24 14.50 20.24
N PRO A 143 10.05 14.36 18.91
CA PRO A 143 8.76 14.19 18.22
C PRO A 143 8.07 12.85 18.57
N PRO A 144 6.75 12.72 18.32
CA PRO A 144 6.06 11.44 18.44
C PRO A 144 6.71 10.41 17.51
N MET A 145 6.78 9.15 17.95
CA MET A 145 7.38 8.06 17.19
C MET A 145 6.42 6.88 17.08
N PHE A 146 6.32 6.31 15.89
CA PHE A 146 5.41 5.21 15.58
C PHE A 146 6.13 3.85 15.59
N PRO A 147 5.45 2.76 15.96
CA PRO A 147 5.95 1.40 15.73
C PRO A 147 6.21 1.12 14.25
N LEU A 148 7.19 0.27 13.97
CA LEU A 148 7.61 -0.03 12.59
C LEU A 148 6.52 -0.69 11.76
N ASN A 149 5.64 -1.46 12.38
CA ASN A 149 4.53 -2.12 11.71
C ASN A 149 3.39 -1.15 11.31
N GLU A 150 3.46 0.12 11.71
CA GLU A 150 2.52 1.19 11.32
C GLU A 150 3.13 2.16 10.29
N LEU A 151 4.41 1.96 9.95
CA LEU A 151 5.15 2.78 9.01
C LEU A 151 5.39 2.05 7.70
N TRP A 152 5.08 2.74 6.61
CA TRP A 152 5.16 2.22 5.25
C TRP A 152 6.19 3.01 4.45
N ASN A 153 7.03 2.31 3.71
CA ASN A 153 7.91 2.89 2.70
C ASN A 153 7.15 2.98 1.37
N ILE A 154 6.98 4.19 0.84
CA ILE A 154 6.24 4.47 -0.39
C ILE A 154 7.24 5.00 -1.41
N GLN A 155 7.50 4.23 -2.48
CA GLN A 155 8.52 4.57 -3.48
C GLN A 155 7.92 4.61 -4.88
N PRO A 156 8.18 5.66 -5.69
CA PRO A 156 7.67 5.71 -7.06
C PRO A 156 8.30 4.60 -7.90
N ILE A 157 7.48 3.93 -8.71
CA ILE A 157 7.99 3.00 -9.72
C ILE A 157 8.55 3.84 -10.86
N LYS A 158 9.87 3.80 -11.05
CA LYS A 158 10.50 4.41 -12.23
C LYS A 158 10.11 3.58 -13.45
N SER A 159 9.39 4.16 -14.40
CA SER A 159 9.26 3.57 -15.72
C SER A 159 10.65 3.50 -16.35
N GLU A 160 11.22 2.32 -16.55
CA GLU A 160 12.39 2.19 -17.40
C GLU A 160 11.99 2.67 -18.79
N GLY A 161 12.65 3.72 -19.27
CA GLY A 161 12.43 4.25 -20.60
C GLY A 161 12.68 3.14 -21.61
N ILE A 162 11.71 2.91 -22.50
CA ILE A 162 11.96 2.18 -23.74
C ILE A 162 13.04 2.99 -24.46
N VAL A 163 14.27 2.48 -24.48
CA VAL A 163 15.29 2.97 -25.40
C VAL A 163 14.78 2.57 -26.77
N GLU A 164 14.24 3.53 -27.53
CA GLU A 164 14.00 3.34 -28.96
C GLU A 164 15.36 3.01 -29.59
N GLY A 165 15.61 1.72 -29.79
CA GLY A 165 16.76 1.24 -30.53
C GLY A 165 16.63 1.71 -31.96
N THR A 166 17.40 2.73 -32.32
CA THR A 166 17.64 3.12 -33.70
C THR A 166 18.19 1.90 -34.44
N PHE A 167 17.34 1.22 -35.22
CA PHE A 167 17.81 0.22 -36.18
C PHE A 167 18.59 0.97 -37.26
N GLY A 168 19.92 0.99 -37.10
CA GLY A 168 20.83 1.40 -38.15
C GLY A 168 20.63 0.50 -39.36
N ALA A 169 20.08 1.05 -40.42
CA ALA A 169 20.08 0.43 -41.73
C ALA A 169 21.53 0.29 -42.20
N LEU A 170 22.07 -0.92 -42.17
CA LEU A 170 23.18 -1.30 -43.02
C LEU A 170 22.58 -1.64 -44.40
N GLY A 171 22.57 -0.64 -45.27
CA GLY A 171 22.43 -0.83 -46.70
C GLY A 171 23.71 -1.44 -47.27
N LEU A 172 23.49 -2.43 -48.14
CA LEU A 172 24.47 -3.11 -49.01
C LEU A 172 25.30 -2.13 -49.85
#